data_AF-A0A7S3W381-F1
#
_entry.id   AF-A0A7S3W381-F1
#
_cell.length_a   1.000
_cell.length_b   1.000
_cell.length_c   1.000
_cell.angle_alpha   90.00
_cell.angle_beta   90.00
_cell.angle_gamma   90.00
#
_symmetry.space_group_name_H-M   'P 1'
#
loop_
_entity.id
_entity.type
_entity.pdbx_description
1 polymer ?
#
loop_
_entity_poly.entity_id
_entity_poly.type
_entity_poly.pdbx_seq_one_letter_code
_entity_poly.pdbx_strand_id
1 'polypeptide(L)'
;DVAYYEASLQHSRVYCQLQKSVMSLSWLVLATTLGGAAALGFCNDKDLSCASWAKNGECEGENSETVKGICPHSCGVCTHLCADLEESCSAWALDGECTKAPAYMKTNCPTSCGHCTPLCADVHTDCNHWGKENQCVENPVYMNVHCPVTCGICKGSCKDLDNDCPGWALEGECTTNPGHVMKHCPFSCNIKPCQEGNLCEDFNSTACAVYALDDQCDRNPVFMFAECPATCGVCKTVGPTTTAAFNSRRN
;
A
#
# COMPACT_ATOMS: atom_id res chain seq x y z
N ASP A 1 85.58 -10.49 14.59
CA ASP A 1 84.13 -10.23 14.55
C ASP A 1 83.56 -10.13 13.13
N VAL A 2 83.71 -11.19 12.33
CA VAL A 2 82.97 -11.44 11.06
C VAL A 2 82.62 -12.95 11.01
N ALA A 3 82.30 -13.53 12.16
CA ALA A 3 81.97 -14.96 12.29
C ALA A 3 80.57 -15.19 12.90
N TYR A 4 79.86 -14.12 13.24
CA TYR A 4 78.50 -14.16 13.80
C TYR A 4 77.39 -13.90 12.77
N TYR A 5 77.73 -13.54 11.53
CA TYR A 5 76.74 -13.22 10.48
C TYR A 5 76.48 -14.35 9.48
N GLU A 6 77.32 -15.40 9.41
CA GLU A 6 77.12 -16.50 8.44
C GLU A 6 76.23 -17.64 8.96
N ALA A 7 75.86 -17.65 10.26
CA ALA A 7 75.01 -18.69 10.84
C ALA A 7 73.49 -18.44 10.72
N SER A 8 73.06 -17.27 10.23
CA SER A 8 71.64 -16.86 10.20
C SER A 8 70.92 -17.07 8.86
N LEU A 9 71.63 -17.42 7.78
CA LEU A 9 71.03 -17.55 6.43
C LEU A 9 70.66 -18.98 6.00
N GLN A 10 71.09 -20.02 6.72
CA GLN A 10 70.71 -21.42 6.42
C GLN A 10 69.45 -21.91 7.16
N HIS A 11 69.00 -21.25 8.23
CA HIS A 11 67.74 -21.58 8.90
C HIS A 11 66.47 -21.06 8.18
N SER A 12 66.60 -20.08 7.27
CA SER A 12 65.45 -19.52 6.54
C SER A 12 64.95 -20.34 5.35
N ARG A 13 65.67 -21.38 4.90
CA ARG A 13 65.22 -22.22 3.76
C ARG A 13 64.44 -23.48 4.16
N VAL A 14 64.55 -23.94 5.40
CA VAL A 14 63.82 -25.12 5.88
C VAL A 14 62.40 -24.76 6.36
N TYR A 15 62.20 -23.54 6.91
CA TYR A 15 60.89 -23.08 7.38
C TYR A 15 59.89 -22.75 6.26
N CYS A 16 60.37 -22.47 5.03
CA CYS A 16 59.49 -22.06 3.91
C CYS A 16 58.81 -23.23 3.17
N GLN A 17 59.16 -24.49 3.49
CA GLN A 17 58.56 -25.69 2.87
C GLN A 17 57.57 -26.44 3.79
N LEU A 18 57.43 -26.05 5.06
CA LEU A 18 56.48 -26.65 6.00
C LEU A 18 55.16 -25.86 6.16
N GLN A 19 55.06 -24.66 5.60
CA GLN A 19 53.82 -23.86 5.62
C GLN A 19 52.85 -24.15 4.45
N LYS A 20 53.25 -24.94 3.44
CA LYS A 20 52.38 -25.26 2.29
C LYS A 20 51.43 -26.44 2.51
N SER A 21 51.49 -27.13 3.65
CA SER A 21 50.68 -28.35 3.90
C SER A 21 49.70 -28.25 5.07
N VAL A 22 49.53 -27.08 5.69
CA VAL A 22 48.55 -26.88 6.79
C VAL A 22 47.41 -25.91 6.47
N MET A 23 47.36 -25.34 5.26
CA MET A 23 46.19 -24.62 4.74
C MET A 23 45.16 -25.57 4.12
N SER A 24 44.68 -26.57 4.87
CA SER A 24 43.59 -27.43 4.37
C SER A 24 42.60 -27.95 5.42
N LEU A 25 42.64 -27.48 6.67
CA LEU A 25 41.79 -28.04 7.74
C LEU A 25 41.20 -26.98 8.70
N SER A 26 40.81 -25.83 8.18
CA SER A 26 39.95 -24.88 8.93
C SER A 26 38.81 -24.36 8.06
N TRP A 27 38.12 -25.28 7.37
CA TRP A 27 36.75 -25.06 6.90
C TRP A 27 35.80 -25.46 8.02
N LEU A 28 35.51 -24.57 8.96
CA LEU A 28 34.34 -24.62 9.87
C LEU A 28 34.40 -23.39 10.79
N VAL A 29 34.35 -22.20 10.20
CA VAL A 29 33.77 -21.05 10.90
C VAL A 29 32.38 -20.91 10.31
N LEU A 30 31.38 -21.20 11.14
CA LEU A 30 29.96 -21.01 10.88
C LEU A 30 29.76 -19.76 10.03
N ALA A 31 29.27 -19.94 8.80
CA ALA A 31 28.52 -18.90 8.13
C ALA A 31 27.27 -18.67 9.00
N THR A 32 27.38 -17.80 9.99
CA THR A 32 26.22 -17.20 10.63
C THR A 32 25.49 -16.48 9.51
N THR A 33 24.43 -17.11 9.03
CA THR A 33 23.42 -16.51 8.16
C THR A 33 23.06 -15.16 8.75
N LEU A 34 23.61 -14.09 8.16
CA LEU A 34 23.08 -12.75 8.34
C LEU A 34 21.61 -12.87 7.94
N GLY A 35 20.76 -12.79 8.96
CA GLY A 35 19.34 -13.01 8.85
C GLY A 35 18.78 -12.16 7.72
N GLY A 36 18.15 -12.83 6.76
CA GLY A 36 17.09 -12.19 6.01
C GLY A 36 16.13 -11.65 7.07
N ALA A 37 15.98 -10.33 7.12
CA ALA A 37 14.92 -9.71 7.90
C ALA A 37 13.64 -10.45 7.53
N ALA A 38 13.04 -11.14 8.50
CA ALA A 38 11.82 -11.86 8.27
C ALA A 38 10.82 -10.85 7.69
N ALA A 39 10.27 -11.13 6.51
CA ALA A 39 9.24 -10.32 5.83
C ALA A 39 7.90 -10.31 6.59
N LEU A 40 7.96 -10.32 7.92
CA LEU A 40 6.83 -10.34 8.83
C LEU A 40 6.28 -8.93 8.91
N GLY A 41 5.19 -8.71 8.21
CA GLY A 41 4.48 -7.43 8.16
C GLY A 41 3.16 -7.57 7.42
N PHE A 42 2.27 -6.60 7.63
CA PHE A 42 1.01 -6.50 6.90
C PHE A 42 1.18 -5.54 5.73
N CYS A 43 0.80 -5.98 4.53
CA CYS A 43 0.74 -5.12 3.35
C CYS A 43 -0.21 -5.70 2.30
N ASN A 44 -0.65 -4.85 1.38
CA ASN A 44 -1.40 -5.24 0.20
C ASN A 44 -0.64 -4.76 -1.04
N ASP A 45 -0.79 -5.50 -2.13
CA ASP A 45 -0.38 -5.04 -3.44
C ASP A 45 -1.26 -3.86 -3.90
N LYS A 46 -0.67 -2.93 -4.65
CA LYS A 46 -1.31 -1.70 -5.10
C LYS A 46 -1.73 -1.76 -6.57
N ASP A 47 -1.41 -2.84 -7.27
CA ASP A 47 -1.72 -3.06 -8.68
C ASP A 47 -2.18 -4.51 -8.91
N LEU A 48 -3.16 -4.70 -9.78
CA LEU A 48 -3.68 -6.03 -10.14
C LEU A 48 -2.65 -6.88 -10.90
N SER A 49 -1.67 -6.23 -11.53
CA SER A 49 -0.60 -6.85 -12.30
C SER A 49 0.49 -7.47 -11.42
N CYS A 50 0.47 -7.22 -10.10
CA CYS A 50 1.52 -7.67 -9.18
C CYS A 50 1.79 -9.17 -9.22
N ALA A 51 0.75 -10.00 -9.34
CA ALA A 51 0.91 -11.45 -9.47
C ALA A 51 1.68 -11.83 -10.76
N SER A 52 1.44 -11.12 -11.86
CA SER A 52 2.12 -11.33 -13.14
C SER A 52 3.57 -10.83 -13.08
N TRP A 53 3.79 -9.62 -12.58
CA TRP A 53 5.13 -9.04 -12.43
C TRP A 53 6.03 -9.88 -11.52
N ALA A 54 5.51 -10.35 -10.38
CA ALA A 54 6.26 -11.25 -9.52
C ALA A 54 6.63 -12.57 -10.22
N LYS A 55 5.68 -13.17 -10.96
CA LYS A 55 5.95 -14.39 -11.75
C LYS A 55 6.99 -14.17 -12.85
N ASN A 56 7.06 -12.97 -13.42
CA ASN A 56 8.00 -12.62 -14.49
C ASN A 56 9.38 -12.20 -13.97
N GLY A 57 9.61 -12.21 -12.65
CA GLY A 57 10.91 -11.87 -12.05
C GLY A 57 11.16 -10.37 -11.85
N GLU A 58 10.13 -9.54 -12.00
CA GLU A 58 10.24 -8.07 -11.85
C GLU A 58 10.60 -7.65 -10.41
N CYS A 59 10.40 -8.53 -9.42
CA CYS A 59 10.81 -8.31 -8.03
C CYS A 59 12.34 -8.40 -7.81
N GLU A 60 13.11 -8.81 -8.81
CA GLU A 60 14.57 -9.03 -8.72
C GLU A 60 15.35 -8.26 -9.80
N GLY A 61 14.67 -7.65 -10.78
CA GLY A 61 15.27 -6.88 -11.87
C GLY A 61 15.68 -5.45 -11.51
N GLU A 62 16.04 -4.66 -12.52
CA GLU A 62 16.47 -3.25 -12.36
C GLU A 62 15.37 -2.36 -11.79
N ASN A 63 14.10 -2.67 -12.08
CA ASN A 63 12.92 -1.99 -11.55
C ASN A 63 12.42 -2.58 -10.22
N SER A 64 13.16 -3.50 -9.60
CA SER A 64 12.70 -4.24 -8.42
C SER A 64 12.35 -3.37 -7.23
N GLU A 65 13.02 -2.23 -7.04
CA GLU A 65 12.67 -1.28 -5.98
C GLU A 65 11.27 -0.68 -6.19
N THR A 66 10.96 -0.24 -7.40
CA THR A 66 9.64 0.27 -7.78
C THR A 66 8.59 -0.82 -7.66
N VAL A 67 8.86 -2.01 -8.20
CA VAL A 67 7.91 -3.13 -8.19
C VAL A 67 7.68 -3.62 -6.77
N LYS A 68 8.68 -3.66 -5.89
CA LYS A 68 8.49 -3.95 -4.45
C LYS A 68 7.68 -2.88 -3.74
N GLY A 69 7.78 -1.62 -4.15
CA GLY A 69 6.97 -0.52 -3.61
C GLY A 69 5.49 -0.59 -4.01
N ILE A 70 5.21 -1.11 -5.21
CA ILE A 70 3.85 -1.29 -5.75
C ILE A 70 3.27 -2.64 -5.32
N CYS A 71 4.09 -3.69 -5.28
CA CYS A 71 3.71 -5.08 -5.08
C CYS A 71 4.41 -5.70 -3.85
N PRO A 72 4.31 -5.09 -2.67
CA PRO A 72 5.05 -5.55 -1.50
C PRO A 72 4.63 -6.96 -1.05
N HIS A 73 3.40 -7.41 -1.30
CA HIS A 73 2.97 -8.75 -0.92
C HIS A 73 3.43 -9.78 -1.97
N SER A 74 3.13 -9.55 -3.25
CA SER A 74 3.57 -10.46 -4.33
C SER A 74 5.09 -10.59 -4.43
N CYS A 75 5.85 -9.53 -4.10
CA CYS A 75 7.31 -9.57 -4.07
C CYS A 75 7.90 -10.06 -2.73
N GLY A 76 7.08 -10.49 -1.77
CA GLY A 76 7.54 -11.01 -0.49
C GLY A 76 8.23 -9.98 0.42
N VAL A 77 7.97 -8.69 0.22
CA VAL A 77 8.36 -7.62 1.17
C VAL A 77 7.59 -7.79 2.48
N CYS A 78 6.34 -8.22 2.39
CA CYS A 78 5.54 -8.67 3.51
C CYS A 78 4.90 -10.04 3.22
N THR A 79 4.48 -10.75 4.27
CA THR A 79 3.83 -12.07 4.16
C THR A 79 2.40 -12.12 4.69
N HIS A 80 1.93 -11.07 5.35
CA HIS A 80 0.54 -11.00 5.81
C HIS A 80 -0.24 -10.00 4.98
N LEU A 81 -1.39 -10.45 4.47
CA LEU A 81 -2.33 -9.56 3.80
C LEU A 81 -2.96 -8.63 4.84
N CYS A 82 -3.05 -7.35 4.52
CA CYS A 82 -3.77 -6.41 5.35
C CYS A 82 -5.26 -6.40 4.99
N ALA A 83 -5.97 -7.46 5.39
CA ALA A 83 -7.41 -7.58 5.27
C ALA A 83 -7.97 -8.59 6.26
N ASP A 84 -9.21 -8.37 6.69
CA ASP A 84 -9.99 -9.39 7.38
C ASP A 84 -10.35 -10.51 6.39
N LEU A 85 -10.10 -11.75 6.81
CA LEU A 85 -10.32 -12.97 6.03
C LEU A 85 -11.66 -13.62 6.33
N GLU A 86 -12.37 -13.14 7.35
CA GLU A 86 -13.64 -13.69 7.81
C GLU A 86 -14.69 -12.57 7.88
N GLU A 87 -15.90 -12.87 7.42
CA GLU A 87 -17.01 -11.90 7.40
C GLU A 87 -17.39 -11.43 8.81
N SER A 88 -17.19 -12.30 9.79
CA SER A 88 -17.52 -12.04 11.19
C SER A 88 -16.44 -11.28 11.95
N CYS A 89 -15.31 -10.91 11.31
CA CYS A 89 -14.21 -10.24 11.98
C CYS A 89 -14.63 -8.98 12.74
N SER A 90 -15.52 -8.17 12.18
CA SER A 90 -16.02 -6.97 12.84
C SER A 90 -16.87 -7.29 14.07
N ALA A 91 -17.72 -8.33 13.99
CA ALA A 91 -18.53 -8.78 15.13
C ALA A 91 -17.64 -9.35 16.25
N TRP A 92 -16.69 -10.21 15.90
CA TRP A 92 -15.74 -10.79 16.86
C TRP A 92 -14.85 -9.73 17.51
N ALA A 93 -14.41 -8.72 16.76
CA ALA A 93 -13.66 -7.60 17.32
C ALA A 93 -14.49 -6.83 18.36
N LEU A 94 -15.78 -6.56 18.09
CA LEU A 94 -16.70 -5.94 19.04
C LEU A 94 -16.94 -6.82 20.28
N ASP A 95 -17.00 -8.13 20.11
CA ASP A 95 -17.12 -9.10 21.21
C ASP A 95 -15.81 -9.28 22.01
N GLY A 96 -14.76 -8.54 21.65
CA GLY A 96 -13.48 -8.49 22.35
C GLY A 96 -12.52 -9.62 21.98
N GLU A 97 -12.77 -10.35 20.89
CA GLU A 97 -11.94 -11.48 20.46
C GLU A 97 -10.50 -11.06 20.14
N CYS A 98 -10.27 -9.80 19.75
CA CYS A 98 -8.92 -9.26 19.56
C CYS A 98 -8.03 -9.40 20.80
N THR A 99 -8.63 -9.50 21.99
CA THR A 99 -7.93 -9.72 23.27
C THR A 99 -8.04 -11.15 23.79
N LYS A 100 -9.17 -11.83 23.55
CA LYS A 100 -9.41 -13.21 24.01
C LYS A 100 -8.68 -14.25 23.14
N ALA A 101 -8.62 -14.01 21.83
CA ALA A 101 -8.02 -14.89 20.83
C ALA A 101 -7.02 -14.13 19.93
N PRO A 102 -6.01 -13.45 20.51
CA PRO A 102 -5.17 -12.49 19.79
C PRO A 102 -4.37 -13.13 18.65
N ALA A 103 -3.94 -14.38 18.79
CA ALA A 103 -3.21 -15.08 17.74
C ALA A 103 -4.09 -15.34 16.50
N TYR A 104 -5.31 -15.81 16.71
CA TYR A 104 -6.27 -16.07 15.62
C TYR A 104 -6.71 -14.76 14.97
N MET A 105 -7.07 -13.77 15.80
CA MET A 105 -7.55 -12.48 15.31
C MET A 105 -6.47 -11.66 14.61
N LYS A 106 -5.20 -11.74 15.05
CA LYS A 106 -4.11 -11.06 14.35
C LYS A 106 -3.90 -11.56 12.93
N THR A 107 -4.10 -12.86 12.70
CA THR A 107 -3.89 -13.46 11.37
C THR A 107 -5.13 -13.36 10.49
N ASN A 108 -6.32 -13.55 11.06
CA ASN A 108 -7.57 -13.62 10.29
C ASN A 108 -8.36 -12.32 10.29
N CYS A 109 -8.18 -11.47 11.30
CA CYS A 109 -8.92 -10.22 11.47
C CYS A 109 -8.01 -9.01 11.75
N PRO A 110 -6.90 -8.82 10.99
CA PRO A 110 -5.93 -7.77 11.28
C PRO A 110 -6.51 -6.37 11.13
N THR A 111 -7.51 -6.15 10.28
CA THR A 111 -8.10 -4.81 10.09
C THR A 111 -9.12 -4.52 11.17
N SER A 112 -10.01 -5.46 11.49
CA SER A 112 -10.99 -5.29 12.58
C SER A 112 -10.33 -5.14 13.96
N CYS A 113 -9.16 -5.76 14.17
CA CYS A 113 -8.38 -5.59 15.41
C CYS A 113 -7.38 -4.44 15.37
N GLY A 114 -7.32 -3.68 14.28
CA GLY A 114 -6.44 -2.51 14.15
C GLY A 114 -4.94 -2.83 14.10
N HIS A 115 -4.57 -4.05 13.70
CA HIS A 115 -3.17 -4.43 13.46
C HIS A 115 -2.61 -3.86 12.16
N CYS A 116 -3.50 -3.51 11.23
CA CYS A 116 -3.14 -2.82 10.00
C CYS A 116 -4.36 -2.07 9.44
N THR A 117 -4.13 -1.28 8.41
CA THR A 117 -5.19 -0.62 7.65
C THR A 117 -4.93 -0.90 6.17
N PRO A 118 -5.93 -1.39 5.40
CA PRO A 118 -5.71 -1.69 3.99
C PRO A 118 -5.34 -0.40 3.25
N LEU A 119 -4.72 -0.54 2.07
CA LEU A 119 -4.69 0.58 1.12
C LEU A 119 -6.14 1.03 0.94
N CYS A 120 -6.44 2.27 1.31
CA CYS A 120 -7.81 2.74 1.33
C CYS A 120 -8.34 3.05 -0.08
N ALA A 121 -7.87 2.39 -1.13
CA ALA A 121 -8.23 2.69 -2.51
C ALA A 121 -8.90 1.51 -3.17
N ASP A 122 -9.93 1.80 -3.97
CA ASP A 122 -10.44 0.84 -4.94
C ASP A 122 -9.40 0.68 -6.05
N VAL A 123 -8.80 -0.51 -6.15
CA VAL A 123 -7.76 -0.83 -7.14
C VAL A 123 -8.32 -1.48 -8.40
N HIS A 124 -9.62 -1.79 -8.44
CA HIS A 124 -10.31 -2.29 -9.62
C HIS A 124 -11.25 -1.24 -10.23
N THR A 125 -11.27 -1.13 -11.56
CA THR A 125 -12.13 -0.18 -12.28
C THR A 125 -13.63 -0.44 -12.05
N ASP A 126 -13.97 -1.71 -11.84
CA ASP A 126 -15.36 -2.17 -11.71
C ASP A 126 -15.89 -2.17 -10.26
N CYS A 127 -15.12 -1.65 -9.28
CA CYS A 127 -15.55 -1.65 -7.87
C CYS A 127 -16.95 -1.03 -7.69
N ASN A 128 -17.22 0.12 -8.32
CA ASN A 128 -18.54 0.76 -8.28
C ASN A 128 -19.68 -0.13 -8.82
N HIS A 129 -19.40 -0.95 -9.83
CA HIS A 129 -20.38 -1.87 -10.40
C HIS A 129 -20.63 -3.04 -9.45
N TRP A 130 -19.56 -3.68 -8.98
CA TRP A 130 -19.64 -4.79 -8.02
C TRP A 130 -20.26 -4.41 -6.68
N GLY A 131 -20.02 -3.19 -6.21
CA GLY A 131 -20.71 -2.64 -5.02
C GLY A 131 -22.22 -2.62 -5.20
N LYS A 132 -22.73 -2.24 -6.38
CA LYS A 132 -24.16 -2.26 -6.70
C LYS A 132 -24.72 -3.68 -6.81
N GLU A 133 -23.89 -4.65 -7.16
CA GLU A 133 -24.24 -6.07 -7.22
C GLU A 133 -24.08 -6.80 -5.88
N ASN A 134 -23.98 -6.06 -4.77
CA ASN A 134 -23.86 -6.59 -3.42
C ASN A 134 -22.60 -7.46 -3.18
N GLN A 135 -21.55 -7.29 -4.00
CA GLN A 135 -20.31 -8.07 -3.86
C GLN A 135 -19.59 -7.78 -2.52
N CYS A 136 -19.81 -6.62 -1.92
CA CYS A 136 -19.29 -6.33 -0.58
C CYS A 136 -19.81 -7.27 0.52
N VAL A 137 -20.94 -7.95 0.27
CA VAL A 137 -21.54 -8.92 1.18
C VAL A 137 -21.31 -10.35 0.68
N GLU A 138 -21.48 -10.58 -0.62
CA GLU A 138 -21.34 -11.94 -1.21
C GLU A 138 -19.88 -12.36 -1.41
N ASN A 139 -18.96 -11.39 -1.53
CA ASN A 139 -17.53 -11.63 -1.73
C ASN A 139 -16.68 -10.63 -0.92
N PRO A 140 -16.86 -10.60 0.42
CA PRO A 140 -16.29 -9.55 1.27
C PRO A 140 -14.77 -9.62 1.31
N VAL A 141 -14.16 -10.82 1.26
CA VAL A 141 -12.70 -10.95 1.32
C VAL A 141 -12.04 -10.30 0.10
N TYR A 142 -12.53 -10.59 -1.10
CA TYR A 142 -12.00 -9.98 -2.32
C TYR A 142 -12.29 -8.47 -2.35
N MET A 143 -13.53 -8.09 -2.06
CA MET A 143 -13.96 -6.70 -2.16
C MET A 143 -13.32 -5.82 -1.09
N ASN A 144 -13.00 -6.31 0.10
CA ASN A 144 -12.32 -5.51 1.14
C ASN A 144 -10.86 -5.25 0.81
N VAL A 145 -10.24 -6.11 -0.01
CA VAL A 145 -8.85 -5.93 -0.48
C VAL A 145 -8.82 -5.03 -1.71
N HIS A 146 -9.74 -5.25 -2.65
CA HIS A 146 -9.70 -4.63 -3.97
C HIS A 146 -10.61 -3.41 -4.12
N CYS A 147 -11.65 -3.32 -3.31
CA CYS A 147 -12.69 -2.29 -3.33
C CYS A 147 -13.05 -1.75 -1.91
N PRO A 148 -12.08 -1.47 -1.01
CA PRO A 148 -12.34 -1.09 0.38
C PRO A 148 -13.15 0.21 0.53
N VAL A 149 -13.11 1.11 -0.46
CA VAL A 149 -13.88 2.36 -0.42
C VAL A 149 -15.32 2.08 -0.78
N THR A 150 -15.54 1.39 -1.90
CA THR A 150 -16.90 1.00 -2.32
C THR A 150 -17.60 0.20 -1.24
N CYS A 151 -16.89 -0.67 -0.52
CA CYS A 151 -17.46 -1.46 0.57
C CYS A 151 -17.49 -0.75 1.93
N GLY A 152 -17.09 0.53 1.98
CA GLY A 152 -17.17 1.35 3.20
C GLY A 152 -16.23 0.91 4.33
N ILE A 153 -15.22 0.09 4.01
CA ILE A 153 -14.17 -0.34 4.96
C ILE A 153 -13.32 0.86 5.37
N CYS A 154 -13.19 1.85 4.48
CA CYS A 154 -12.49 3.10 4.78
C CYS A 154 -13.12 4.28 4.03
N LYS A 155 -12.73 5.51 4.40
CA LYS A 155 -13.22 6.75 3.77
C LYS A 155 -12.16 7.36 2.86
N GLY A 156 -12.59 7.78 1.67
CA GLY A 156 -11.71 8.44 0.72
C GLY A 156 -11.29 9.85 1.11
N SER A 157 -10.13 10.25 0.60
CA SER A 157 -9.59 11.60 0.74
C SER A 157 -9.34 12.22 -0.63
N CYS A 158 -8.77 13.42 -0.69
CA CYS A 158 -8.31 13.98 -1.95
C CYS A 158 -6.80 14.03 -1.96
N LYS A 159 -6.18 13.75 -3.11
CA LYS A 159 -4.76 14.05 -3.31
C LYS A 159 -4.48 14.28 -4.79
N ASP A 160 -3.55 15.17 -5.07
CA ASP A 160 -2.91 15.26 -6.37
C ASP A 160 -2.21 13.94 -6.73
N LEU A 161 -2.46 13.48 -7.95
CA LEU A 161 -1.98 12.21 -8.49
C LEU A 161 -0.67 12.38 -9.28
N ASP A 162 -0.40 13.60 -9.75
CA ASP A 162 0.77 13.94 -10.55
C ASP A 162 1.64 14.97 -9.86
N ASN A 163 2.96 14.82 -10.01
CA ASN A 163 3.91 15.79 -9.47
C ASN A 163 3.81 17.16 -10.15
N ASP A 164 3.28 17.18 -11.38
CA ASP A 164 3.11 18.39 -12.20
C ASP A 164 1.82 19.16 -11.86
N CYS A 165 0.96 18.62 -10.99
CA CYS A 165 -0.29 19.25 -10.57
C CYS A 165 -0.16 20.73 -10.14
N PRO A 166 0.86 21.14 -9.36
CA PRO A 166 1.05 22.55 -9.02
C PRO A 166 1.35 23.42 -10.24
N GLY A 167 2.10 22.89 -11.22
CA GLY A 167 2.43 23.57 -12.47
C GLY A 167 1.19 23.76 -13.33
N TRP A 168 0.44 22.69 -13.59
CA TRP A 168 -0.80 22.75 -14.35
C TRP A 168 -1.83 23.69 -13.71
N ALA A 169 -1.95 23.68 -12.38
CA ALA A 169 -2.81 24.61 -11.67
C ALA A 169 -2.38 26.08 -11.84
N LEU A 170 -1.07 26.37 -11.74
CA LEU A 170 -0.51 27.72 -11.98
C LEU A 170 -0.70 28.18 -13.43
N GLU A 171 -0.65 27.26 -14.37
CA GLU A 171 -0.87 27.51 -15.80
C GLU A 171 -2.36 27.69 -16.17
N GLY A 172 -3.27 27.48 -15.21
CA GLY A 172 -4.70 27.70 -15.39
C GLY A 172 -5.48 26.48 -15.90
N GLU A 173 -4.86 25.31 -15.94
CA GLU A 173 -5.46 24.07 -16.45
C GLU A 173 -6.70 23.62 -15.66
N CYS A 174 -6.82 24.03 -14.39
CA CYS A 174 -8.04 23.80 -13.61
C CYS A 174 -9.29 24.47 -14.20
N THR A 175 -9.12 25.46 -15.09
CA THR A 175 -10.23 26.16 -15.77
C THR A 175 -10.31 25.79 -17.26
N THR A 176 -9.17 25.63 -17.94
CA THR A 176 -9.13 25.30 -19.37
C THR A 176 -9.33 23.81 -19.63
N ASN A 177 -8.94 22.94 -18.70
CA ASN A 177 -9.08 21.49 -18.76
C ASN A 177 -9.58 20.91 -17.42
N PRO A 178 -10.75 21.37 -16.93
CA PRO A 178 -11.23 21.04 -15.60
C PRO A 178 -11.50 19.53 -15.48
N GLY A 179 -12.07 18.91 -16.52
CA GLY A 179 -12.37 17.47 -16.56
C GLY A 179 -11.20 16.59 -16.14
N HIS A 180 -10.02 16.85 -16.70
CA HIS A 180 -8.81 16.10 -16.42
C HIS A 180 -8.14 16.55 -15.13
N VAL A 181 -7.85 17.85 -15.01
CA VAL A 181 -6.96 18.36 -13.97
C VAL A 181 -7.65 18.43 -12.61
N MET A 182 -8.94 18.71 -12.52
CA MET A 182 -9.62 18.64 -11.21
C MET A 182 -9.75 17.19 -10.71
N LYS A 183 -9.84 16.21 -11.60
CA LYS A 183 -9.89 14.79 -11.24
C LYS A 183 -8.52 14.23 -10.82
N HIS A 184 -7.43 14.68 -11.46
CA HIS A 184 -6.06 14.26 -11.15
C HIS A 184 -5.36 15.13 -10.11
N CYS A 185 -5.71 16.41 -10.04
CA CYS A 185 -5.07 17.42 -9.21
C CYS A 185 -6.09 18.16 -8.32
N PRO A 186 -6.92 17.43 -7.55
CA PRO A 186 -7.99 18.04 -6.76
C PRO A 186 -7.48 19.01 -5.69
N PHE A 187 -6.26 18.80 -5.18
CA PHE A 187 -5.64 19.66 -4.19
C PHE A 187 -5.07 20.93 -4.84
N SER A 188 -4.29 20.78 -5.90
CA SER A 188 -3.74 21.94 -6.64
C SER A 188 -4.82 22.79 -7.28
N CYS A 189 -5.95 22.20 -7.69
CA CYS A 189 -7.12 22.93 -8.20
C CYS A 189 -8.03 23.52 -7.12
N ASN A 190 -7.65 23.43 -5.84
CA ASN A 190 -8.41 24.00 -4.73
C ASN A 190 -9.88 23.54 -4.66
N ILE A 191 -10.14 22.27 -4.98
CA ILE A 191 -11.49 21.70 -4.83
C ILE A 191 -11.86 21.74 -3.35
N LYS A 192 -12.95 22.42 -3.01
CA LYS A 192 -13.28 22.78 -1.63
C LYS A 192 -13.35 21.57 -0.66
N PRO A 193 -14.04 20.46 -0.97
CA PRO A 193 -13.98 19.22 -0.19
C PRO A 193 -12.57 18.70 0.12
N CYS A 194 -11.62 19.01 -0.76
CA CYS A 194 -10.25 18.53 -0.67
C CYS A 194 -9.37 19.41 0.23
N GLN A 195 -9.72 20.68 0.42
CA GLN A 195 -8.95 21.62 1.23
C GLN A 195 -9.27 21.53 2.73
N GLU A 196 -10.50 21.16 3.07
CA GLU A 196 -11.01 21.16 4.44
C GLU A 196 -11.06 19.72 5.00
N GLY A 197 -10.05 19.34 5.78
CA GLY A 197 -10.06 18.08 6.55
C GLY A 197 -9.72 16.81 5.76
N ASN A 198 -9.36 16.95 4.47
CA ASN A 198 -8.96 15.83 3.59
C ASN A 198 -10.02 14.72 3.51
N LEU A 199 -11.29 15.02 3.79
CA LEU A 199 -12.38 14.05 3.68
C LEU A 199 -13.11 14.33 2.37
N CYS A 200 -13.01 13.39 1.44
CA CYS A 200 -13.62 13.56 0.14
C CYS A 200 -14.95 12.83 0.08
N GLU A 201 -16.04 13.59 0.13
CA GLU A 201 -17.41 13.10 0.07
C GLU A 201 -18.31 14.03 -0.75
N ASP A 202 -19.41 13.48 -1.26
CA ASP A 202 -20.44 14.28 -1.91
C ASP A 202 -21.20 15.12 -0.89
N PHE A 203 -21.50 16.38 -1.22
CA PHE A 203 -22.32 17.23 -0.36
C PHE A 203 -23.75 16.70 -0.20
N ASN A 204 -24.31 16.12 -1.28
CA ASN A 204 -25.60 15.48 -1.27
C ASN A 204 -25.60 14.25 -2.21
N SER A 205 -25.32 13.08 -1.65
CA SER A 205 -25.20 11.83 -2.41
C SER A 205 -26.43 11.47 -3.24
N THR A 206 -27.64 11.85 -2.80
CA THR A 206 -28.87 11.58 -3.57
C THR A 206 -28.97 12.46 -4.79
N ALA A 207 -28.70 13.76 -4.65
CA ALA A 207 -28.68 14.68 -5.79
C ALA A 207 -27.53 14.35 -6.74
N CYS A 208 -26.35 14.04 -6.21
CA CYS A 208 -25.18 13.65 -6.99
C CYS A 208 -25.43 12.39 -7.83
N ALA A 209 -26.11 11.38 -7.27
CA ALA A 209 -26.50 10.20 -8.03
C ALA A 209 -27.42 10.53 -9.22
N VAL A 210 -28.37 11.45 -9.04
CA VAL A 210 -29.25 11.92 -10.13
C VAL A 210 -28.45 12.70 -11.18
N TYR A 211 -27.61 13.63 -10.76
CA TYR A 211 -26.78 14.41 -11.67
C TYR A 211 -25.80 13.54 -12.47
N ALA A 212 -25.26 12.49 -11.86
CA ALA A 212 -24.40 11.53 -12.56
C ALA A 212 -25.15 10.75 -13.65
N LEU A 213 -26.44 10.42 -13.43
CA LEU A 213 -27.27 9.78 -14.46
C LEU A 213 -27.52 10.70 -15.67
N ASP A 214 -27.42 12.01 -15.48
CA ASP A 214 -27.56 13.02 -16.53
C ASP A 214 -26.21 13.43 -17.17
N ASP A 215 -25.15 12.64 -16.96
CA ASP A 215 -23.78 12.89 -17.42
C ASP A 215 -23.19 14.24 -16.94
N GLN A 216 -23.65 14.77 -15.81
CA GLN A 216 -23.21 16.09 -15.35
C GLN A 216 -21.72 16.12 -15.01
N CYS A 217 -21.12 14.99 -14.65
CA CYS A 217 -19.67 14.92 -14.39
C CYS A 217 -18.83 15.33 -15.62
N ASP A 218 -19.35 15.14 -16.84
CA ASP A 218 -18.68 15.52 -18.08
C ASP A 218 -19.19 16.87 -18.62
N ARG A 219 -20.49 17.13 -18.49
CA ARG A 219 -21.13 18.36 -19.03
C ARG A 219 -20.92 19.57 -18.14
N ASN A 220 -20.74 19.36 -16.84
CA ASN A 220 -20.57 20.40 -15.84
C ASN A 220 -19.50 20.02 -14.79
N PRO A 221 -18.26 19.74 -15.23
CA PRO A 221 -17.22 19.15 -14.39
C PRO A 221 -16.84 20.06 -13.22
N VAL A 222 -16.76 21.37 -13.42
CA VAL A 222 -16.38 22.32 -12.36
C VAL A 222 -17.35 22.27 -11.19
N PHE A 223 -18.66 22.32 -11.47
CA PHE A 223 -19.69 22.20 -10.43
C PHE A 223 -19.68 20.82 -9.80
N MET A 224 -19.70 19.78 -10.64
CA MET A 224 -19.83 18.42 -10.17
C MET A 224 -18.62 17.93 -9.37
N PHE A 225 -17.42 18.39 -9.69
CA PHE A 225 -16.22 18.03 -8.93
C PHE A 225 -16.12 18.79 -7.61
N ALA A 226 -16.73 19.97 -7.51
CA ALA A 226 -16.84 20.70 -6.26
C ALA A 226 -17.95 20.13 -5.36
N GLU A 227 -19.12 19.81 -5.92
CA GLU A 227 -20.32 19.41 -5.17
C GLU A 227 -20.44 17.88 -4.97
N CYS A 228 -19.95 17.12 -5.94
CA CYS A 228 -20.08 15.67 -6.03
C CYS A 228 -18.72 14.99 -6.32
N PRO A 229 -17.65 15.32 -5.56
CA PRO A 229 -16.32 14.80 -5.82
C PRO A 229 -16.23 13.27 -5.71
N ALA A 230 -17.04 12.63 -4.88
CA ALA A 230 -17.01 11.16 -4.74
C ALA A 230 -17.72 10.52 -5.91
N THR A 231 -18.94 10.96 -6.22
CA THR A 231 -19.73 10.47 -7.35
C THR A 231 -19.00 10.63 -8.68
N CYS A 232 -18.29 11.75 -8.88
CA CYS A 232 -17.57 12.01 -10.13
C CYS A 232 -16.10 11.52 -10.14
N GLY A 233 -15.67 10.83 -9.08
CA GLY A 233 -14.37 10.15 -9.01
C GLY A 233 -13.17 11.08 -8.83
N VAL A 234 -13.37 12.26 -8.25
CA VAL A 234 -12.35 13.21 -7.79
C VAL A 234 -11.70 12.73 -6.50
N CYS A 235 -12.48 12.06 -5.64
CA CYS A 235 -11.94 11.47 -4.42
C CYS A 235 -10.92 10.38 -4.74
N LYS A 236 -9.71 10.53 -4.16
CA LYS A 236 -8.59 9.61 -4.24
C LYS A 236 -7.92 9.46 -2.87
N THR A 237 -7.90 8.24 -2.41
CA THR A 237 -7.91 7.84 -1.01
C THR A 237 -6.51 7.63 -0.42
N VAL A 238 -6.14 8.50 0.49
CA VAL A 238 -4.91 8.52 1.28
C VAL A 238 -5.27 8.84 2.74
N GLY A 239 -5.17 7.85 3.64
CA GLY A 239 -5.42 8.04 5.09
C GLY A 239 -4.19 8.55 5.86
N PRO A 240 -4.16 8.54 7.20
CA PRO A 240 -5.25 8.61 8.18
C PRO A 240 -5.27 9.98 8.92
N THR A 241 -6.42 10.39 9.44
CA THR A 241 -6.45 11.08 10.75
C THR A 241 -7.23 10.23 11.72
N THR A 242 -6.52 9.92 12.80
CA THR A 242 -6.91 9.10 13.92
C THR A 242 -8.23 9.53 14.56
N THR A 243 -8.91 8.53 15.13
CA THR A 243 -9.84 8.58 16.27
C THR A 243 -11.22 9.22 16.07
N ALA A 244 -12.24 8.42 16.39
CA ALA A 244 -13.59 8.78 16.85
C ALA A 244 -14.63 9.26 15.81
N ALA A 245 -15.37 8.32 15.21
CA ALA A 245 -16.75 8.57 14.76
C ALA A 245 -17.53 7.28 14.44
N PHE A 246 -17.68 6.35 15.39
CA PHE A 246 -18.70 5.29 15.32
C PHE A 246 -19.77 5.42 16.41
N ASN A 247 -19.98 6.65 16.90
CA ASN A 247 -21.11 7.01 17.76
C ASN A 247 -21.94 8.13 17.12
N SER A 248 -22.68 7.80 16.07
CA SER A 248 -23.96 8.45 15.72
C SER A 248 -24.50 7.88 14.41
N ARG A 249 -25.26 6.80 14.50
CA ARG A 249 -26.47 6.53 13.69
C ARG A 249 -27.04 5.16 14.06
N ARG A 250 -27.49 5.04 15.30
CA ARG A 250 -28.57 4.14 15.72
C ARG A 250 -29.38 4.86 16.81
N ASN A 251 -30.34 5.64 16.34
CA ASN A 251 -31.64 5.90 16.95
C ASN A 251 -32.55 6.42 15.84
#